data_AF-A0A9P4R8F2-F1
#
_entry.id   AF-A0A9P4R8F2-F1
#
_cell.length_a   1.000
_cell.length_b   1.000
_cell.length_c   1.000
_cell.angle_alpha   90.00
_cell.angle_beta   90.00
_cell.angle_gamma   90.00
#
_symmetry.space_group_name_H-M   'P 1'
#
loop_
_entity.id
_entity.type
_entity.pdbx_description
1 polymer ?
#
loop_
_entity_poly.entity_id
_entity_poly.type
_entity_poly.pdbx_seq_one_letter_code
_entity_poly.pdbx_strand_id
1 'polypeptide(L)'
;MLKTADSSTPAEYILHDLWEEMRHQDHVLADNILEPTFTFMRAQTDRARIGMQGLGKHLSYREKDVGKAYDKEYKVAKNNDTEGAALCSAVQVLSDESSIEIEGTKRVLWVMVREWEHAHERLVEQAKASSLSSQEVLYVKGLEYQMRGNEQWSRTTLRYHALD
;
A
#
# COMPACT_ATOMS: atom_id res chain seq x y z
N MET A 1 21.19 1.07 26.72
CA MET A 1 21.01 -0.38 26.45
C MET A 1 19.77 -0.51 25.58
N LEU A 2 19.92 -0.89 24.31
CA LEU A 2 18.75 -1.25 23.49
C LEU A 2 18.15 -2.52 24.10
N LYS A 3 16.84 -2.51 24.40
CA LYS A 3 16.14 -3.72 24.86
C LYS A 3 16.24 -4.77 23.76
N THR A 4 16.68 -5.97 24.12
CA THR A 4 16.53 -7.17 23.30
C THR A 4 15.05 -7.56 23.22
N ALA A 5 14.63 -8.18 22.13
CA ALA A 5 13.26 -8.65 21.95
C ALA A 5 12.82 -9.58 23.09
N ASP A 6 11.60 -9.39 23.59
CA ASP A 6 11.02 -10.23 24.62
C ASP A 6 10.51 -11.55 24.01
N SER A 7 11.14 -12.66 24.38
CA SER A 7 10.73 -14.01 23.97
C SER A 7 9.31 -14.41 24.39
N SER A 8 8.70 -13.69 25.34
CA SER A 8 7.31 -13.91 25.75
C SER A 8 6.29 -13.12 24.91
N THR A 9 6.75 -12.19 24.07
CA THR A 9 5.90 -11.37 23.19
C THR A 9 6.09 -11.79 21.73
N PRO A 10 5.13 -12.51 21.11
CA PRO A 10 5.25 -13.04 19.75
C PRO A 10 5.70 -12.04 18.68
N ALA A 11 5.10 -10.85 18.65
CA ALA A 11 5.45 -9.86 17.65
C ALA A 11 6.91 -9.37 17.78
N GLU A 12 7.45 -9.33 19.00
CA GLU A 12 8.82 -8.86 19.23
C GLU A 12 9.84 -9.87 18.70
N TYR A 13 9.74 -11.14 19.11
CA TYR A 13 10.74 -12.14 18.68
C TYR A 13 10.58 -12.53 17.21
N ILE A 14 9.36 -12.59 16.66
CA ILE A 14 9.16 -12.88 15.22
C ILE A 14 9.82 -11.80 14.36
N LEU A 15 9.62 -10.52 14.70
CA LEU A 15 10.23 -9.43 13.95
C LEU A 15 11.75 -9.43 14.10
N HIS A 16 12.25 -9.66 15.31
CA HIS A 16 13.68 -9.78 15.57
C HIS A 16 14.32 -10.88 14.70
N ASP A 17 13.78 -12.09 14.79
CA ASP A 17 14.35 -13.27 14.12
C ASP A 17 14.27 -13.12 12.60
N LEU A 18 13.16 -12.61 12.06
CA LEU A 18 13.04 -12.32 10.63
C LEU A 18 14.12 -11.34 10.15
N TRP A 19 14.34 -10.24 10.87
CA TRP A 19 15.35 -9.26 10.48
C TRP A 19 16.78 -9.80 10.59
N GLU A 20 17.08 -10.60 11.61
CA GLU A 20 18.37 -11.27 11.75
C GLU A 20 18.59 -12.27 10.61
N GLU A 21 17.59 -13.06 10.25
CA GLU A 21 17.66 -13.99 9.12
C GLU A 21 17.87 -13.24 7.79
N MET A 22 17.16 -12.14 7.56
CA MET A 22 17.34 -11.32 6.37
C MET A 22 18.76 -10.74 6.27
N ARG A 23 19.29 -10.20 7.38
CA ARG A 23 20.68 -9.69 7.43
C ARG A 23 21.71 -10.80 7.25
N HIS A 24 21.42 -12.01 7.75
CA HIS A 24 22.28 -13.16 7.54
C HIS A 24 22.37 -13.56 6.05
N GLN A 25 21.27 -13.43 5.29
CA GLN A 25 21.26 -13.69 3.85
C GLN A 25 21.92 -12.57 3.03
N ASP A 26 21.52 -11.32 3.26
CA ASP A 26 22.12 -10.14 2.62
C ASP A 26 21.90 -8.88 3.47
N HIS A 27 22.91 -8.52 4.26
CA HIS A 27 22.84 -7.36 5.15
C HIS A 27 22.62 -6.03 4.42
N VAL A 28 23.17 -5.85 3.20
CA VAL A 28 23.04 -4.58 2.46
C VAL A 28 21.61 -4.42 1.97
N LEU A 29 21.06 -5.45 1.33
CA LEU A 29 19.69 -5.39 0.83
C LEU A 29 18.67 -5.36 1.96
N ALA A 30 18.92 -6.08 3.07
CA ALA A 30 18.07 -6.04 4.25
C ALA A 30 18.05 -4.64 4.88
N ASP A 31 19.21 -4.02 5.11
CA ASP A 31 19.24 -2.70 5.75
C ASP A 31 18.64 -1.59 4.84
N ASN A 32 18.73 -1.74 3.52
CA ASN A 32 18.11 -0.82 2.56
C ASN A 32 16.57 -0.76 2.65
N ILE A 33 15.91 -1.78 3.22
CA ILE A 33 14.45 -1.79 3.38
C ILE A 33 13.97 -1.43 4.79
N LEU A 34 14.90 -1.17 5.72
CA LEU A 34 14.59 -0.85 7.12
C LEU A 34 13.80 0.47 7.25
N GLU A 35 14.34 1.57 6.72
CA GLU A 35 13.68 2.88 6.76
C GLU A 35 12.38 2.95 5.94
N PRO A 36 12.28 2.35 4.73
CA PRO A 36 11.01 2.17 4.05
C PRO A 36 9.95 1.47 4.92
N THR A 37 10.33 0.41 5.63
CA THR A 37 9.43 -0.32 6.55
C THR A 37 8.98 0.57 7.71
N PHE A 38 9.90 1.30 8.33
CA PHE A 38 9.53 2.21 9.43
C PHE A 38 8.69 3.39 8.96
N THR A 39 8.92 3.89 7.75
CA THR A 39 8.09 4.93 7.13
C THR A 39 6.67 4.43 6.96
N PHE A 40 6.52 3.21 6.44
CA PHE A 40 5.22 2.55 6.32
C PHE A 40 4.53 2.39 7.69
N MET A 41 5.22 1.84 8.69
CA MET A 41 4.66 1.64 10.03
C MET A 41 4.21 2.95 10.69
N ARG A 42 5.02 4.01 10.56
CA ARG A 42 4.68 5.35 11.09
C ARG A 42 3.45 5.93 10.40
N ALA A 43 3.33 5.74 9.08
CA ALA A 43 2.19 6.24 8.33
C ALA A 43 0.87 5.61 8.79
N GLN A 44 0.87 4.33 9.17
CA GLN A 44 -0.35 3.61 9.59
C GLN A 44 -1.06 4.22 10.81
N THR A 45 -0.33 4.95 11.66
CA THR A 45 -0.86 5.64 12.85
C THR A 45 -0.82 7.16 12.74
N ASP A 46 -0.56 7.69 11.54
CA ASP A 46 -0.51 9.13 11.31
C ASP A 46 -1.92 9.74 11.45
N ARG A 47 -2.02 10.86 12.16
CA ARG A 47 -3.27 11.61 12.33
C ARG A 47 -3.77 12.23 11.05
N ALA A 48 -2.91 12.40 10.04
CA ALA A 48 -3.30 12.86 8.71
C ALA A 48 -4.39 11.98 8.06
N ARG A 49 -4.59 10.74 8.55
CA ARG A 49 -5.67 9.83 8.14
C ARG A 49 -7.06 10.34 8.47
N ILE A 50 -7.19 11.14 9.51
CA ILE A 50 -8.48 11.58 10.05
C ILE A 50 -8.96 12.76 9.22
N GLY A 51 -10.11 12.60 8.54
CA GLY A 51 -10.71 13.67 7.76
C GLY A 51 -9.93 14.03 6.49
N MET A 52 -9.24 13.07 5.87
CA MET A 52 -8.55 13.27 4.59
C MET A 52 -9.51 13.80 3.52
N GLN A 53 -9.12 14.89 2.86
CA GLN A 53 -9.82 15.50 1.73
C GLN A 53 -8.83 15.78 0.60
N GLY A 54 -9.30 15.77 -0.64
CA GLY A 54 -8.47 15.90 -1.83
C GLY A 54 -7.96 14.56 -2.31
N LEU A 55 -8.44 14.07 -3.46
CA LEU A 55 -7.90 12.85 -4.07
C LEU A 55 -6.37 12.92 -4.25
N GLY A 56 -5.83 14.06 -4.70
CA GLY A 56 -4.38 14.25 -4.84
C GLY A 56 -3.62 14.12 -3.52
N LYS A 57 -4.12 14.74 -2.45
CA LYS A 57 -3.51 14.64 -1.10
C LYS A 57 -3.58 13.22 -0.58
N HIS A 58 -4.72 12.55 -0.78
CA HIS A 58 -4.91 11.16 -0.42
C HIS A 58 -3.89 10.26 -1.12
N LEU A 59 -3.67 10.42 -2.43
CA LEU A 59 -2.71 9.61 -3.19
C LEU A 59 -1.27 9.82 -2.70
N SER A 60 -0.86 11.07 -2.46
CA SER A 60 0.47 11.37 -1.91
C SER A 60 0.70 10.80 -0.51
N TYR A 61 -0.34 10.79 0.34
CA TYR A 61 -0.26 10.13 1.63
C TYR A 61 -0.21 8.59 1.49
N ARG A 62 -1.03 8.02 0.58
CA ARG A 62 -1.16 6.56 0.40
C ARG A 62 0.07 5.89 -0.19
N GLU A 63 0.96 6.63 -0.84
CA GLU A 63 2.29 6.11 -1.20
C GLU A 63 3.02 5.50 0.01
N LYS A 64 2.82 6.09 1.20
CA LYS A 64 3.42 5.63 2.46
C LYS A 64 2.56 4.64 3.25
N ASP A 65 1.28 4.46 2.89
CA ASP A 65 0.27 3.74 3.69
C ASP A 65 -0.53 2.70 2.88
N VAL A 66 0.00 2.21 1.76
CA VAL A 66 -0.72 1.25 0.91
C VAL A 66 -1.06 -0.06 1.66
N GLY A 67 -2.25 -0.66 1.43
CA GLY A 67 -2.52 -2.03 1.92
C GLY A 67 -3.91 -2.35 2.47
N LYS A 68 -4.94 -1.54 2.15
CA LYS A 68 -6.30 -1.77 2.65
C LYS A 68 -7.36 -1.54 1.56
N ALA A 69 -8.44 -2.32 1.60
CA ALA A 69 -9.54 -2.32 0.63
C ALA A 69 -10.81 -1.69 1.23
N TYR A 70 -11.54 -0.92 0.41
CA TYR A 70 -12.66 -0.08 0.85
C TYR A 70 -13.74 -0.85 1.64
N ASP A 71 -14.29 -1.93 1.08
CA ASP A 71 -15.45 -2.61 1.71
C ASP A 71 -15.11 -3.16 3.11
N LYS A 72 -13.88 -3.63 3.28
CA LYS A 72 -13.36 -4.07 4.58
C LYS A 72 -13.16 -2.88 5.53
N GLU A 73 -12.55 -1.79 5.06
CA GLU A 73 -12.32 -0.60 5.88
C GLU A 73 -13.64 0.04 6.32
N TYR A 74 -14.63 0.10 5.43
CA TYR A 74 -15.95 0.63 5.74
C TYR A 74 -16.64 -0.18 6.84
N LYS A 75 -16.60 -1.52 6.77
CA LYS A 75 -17.13 -2.39 7.84
C LYS A 75 -16.42 -2.15 9.18
N VAL A 76 -15.09 -2.00 9.16
CA VAL A 76 -14.32 -1.72 10.38
C VAL A 76 -14.69 -0.36 10.96
N ALA A 77 -14.72 0.70 10.14
CA ALA A 77 -15.05 2.05 10.57
C ALA A 77 -16.48 2.15 11.12
N LYS A 78 -17.44 1.44 10.52
CA LYS A 78 -18.83 1.42 10.99
C LYS A 78 -19.01 0.75 12.35
N ASN A 79 -18.16 -0.23 12.66
CA ASN A 79 -18.27 -1.04 13.87
C ASN A 79 -17.27 -0.64 14.97
N ASN A 80 -16.45 0.38 14.74
CA ASN A 80 -15.37 0.78 15.62
C ASN A 80 -15.08 2.27 15.47
N ASP A 81 -15.43 3.06 16.49
CA ASP A 81 -15.25 4.52 16.50
C ASP A 81 -13.86 4.98 16.96
N THR A 82 -12.88 4.08 17.05
CA THR A 82 -11.50 4.45 17.44
C THR A 82 -10.75 5.16 16.31
N GLU A 83 -9.78 5.99 16.69
CA GLU A 83 -8.91 6.73 15.76
C GLU A 83 -8.27 5.83 14.68
N GLY A 84 -7.83 4.62 15.07
CA GLY A 84 -7.20 3.66 14.17
C GLY A 84 -8.15 3.01 13.15
N ALA A 85 -9.46 3.12 13.35
CA ALA A 85 -10.50 2.59 12.48
C ALA A 85 -11.05 3.63 11.48
N ALA A 86 -10.58 4.88 11.55
CA ALA A 86 -11.02 5.95 10.65
C ALA A 86 -10.89 5.55 9.17
N LEU A 87 -11.97 5.77 8.41
CA LEU A 87 -12.03 5.45 6.99
C LEU A 87 -11.19 6.45 6.18
N CYS A 88 -10.07 6.00 5.64
CA CYS A 88 -9.18 6.78 4.78
C CYS A 88 -8.98 6.05 3.44
N SER A 89 -9.89 6.28 2.49
CA SER A 89 -9.94 5.56 1.22
C SER A 89 -10.25 6.49 0.05
N ALA A 90 -9.57 6.30 -1.08
CA ALA A 90 -9.78 7.06 -2.30
C ALA A 90 -11.24 7.00 -2.79
N VAL A 91 -11.91 5.87 -2.53
CA VAL A 91 -13.34 5.70 -2.86
C VAL A 91 -14.20 6.66 -2.06
N GLN A 92 -13.97 6.79 -0.75
CA GLN A 92 -14.74 7.72 0.08
C GLN A 92 -14.39 9.17 -0.29
N VAL A 93 -13.10 9.48 -0.39
CA VAL A 93 -12.62 10.85 -0.71
C VAL A 93 -13.22 11.34 -2.03
N LEU A 94 -13.14 10.53 -3.09
CA LEU A 94 -13.67 10.94 -4.40
C LEU A 94 -15.21 10.98 -4.41
N SER A 95 -15.87 10.07 -3.71
CA SER A 95 -17.34 10.09 -3.56
C SER A 95 -17.80 11.39 -2.92
N ASP A 96 -17.16 11.80 -1.82
CA ASP A 96 -17.51 13.02 -1.09
C ASP A 96 -17.28 14.29 -1.94
N GLU A 97 -16.20 14.31 -2.73
CA GLU A 97 -15.85 15.46 -3.57
C GLU A 97 -16.70 15.61 -4.84
N SER A 98 -17.12 14.49 -5.42
CA SER A 98 -17.83 14.46 -6.70
C SER A 98 -19.34 14.27 -6.57
N SER A 99 -19.82 13.91 -5.36
CA SER A 99 -21.19 13.44 -5.12
C SER A 99 -21.60 12.21 -5.95
N ILE A 100 -20.62 11.45 -6.46
CA ILE A 100 -20.87 10.17 -7.13
C ILE A 100 -20.99 9.08 -6.07
N GLU A 101 -22.05 8.28 -6.13
CA GLU A 101 -22.24 7.14 -5.23
C GLU A 101 -21.02 6.18 -5.25
N ILE A 102 -20.76 5.51 -4.12
CA ILE A 102 -19.64 4.58 -3.90
C ILE A 102 -19.37 3.65 -5.09
N GLU A 103 -20.38 2.95 -5.60
CA GLU A 103 -20.19 2.03 -6.72
C GLU A 103 -19.85 2.75 -8.04
N GLY A 104 -20.41 3.94 -8.26
CA GLY A 104 -20.00 4.82 -9.35
C GLY A 104 -18.54 5.26 -9.21
N THR A 105 -18.14 5.63 -8.00
CA THR A 105 -16.78 6.07 -7.69
C THR A 105 -15.76 4.94 -7.88
N LYS A 106 -16.07 3.71 -7.47
CA LYS A 106 -15.24 2.52 -7.74
C LYS A 106 -15.01 2.33 -9.24
N ARG A 107 -16.04 2.50 -10.08
CA ARG A 107 -15.91 2.40 -11.55
C ARG A 107 -15.04 3.51 -12.14
N VAL A 108 -15.16 4.74 -11.65
CA VAL A 108 -14.30 5.87 -12.09
C VAL A 108 -12.84 5.60 -11.74
N LEU A 109 -12.56 5.22 -10.49
CA LEU A 109 -11.19 4.88 -10.06
C LEU A 109 -10.64 3.67 -10.82
N TRP A 110 -11.50 2.71 -11.17
CA TRP A 110 -11.09 1.58 -11.99
C TRP A 110 -10.57 1.99 -13.36
N VAL A 111 -11.26 2.93 -14.03
CA VAL A 111 -10.79 3.49 -15.31
C VAL A 111 -9.49 4.27 -15.10
N MET A 112 -9.39 5.07 -14.04
CA MET A 112 -8.17 5.82 -13.71
C MET A 112 -6.95 4.91 -13.54
N VAL A 113 -7.12 3.72 -12.94
CA VAL A 113 -6.05 2.71 -12.82
C VAL A 113 -5.58 2.22 -14.21
N ARG A 114 -6.48 2.05 -15.18
CA ARG A 114 -6.08 1.70 -16.56
C ARG A 114 -5.26 2.80 -17.22
N GLU A 115 -5.61 4.05 -16.97
CA GLU A 115 -4.80 5.20 -17.44
C GLU A 115 -3.40 5.23 -16.80
N TRP A 116 -3.26 4.78 -15.54
CA TRP A 116 -1.96 4.62 -14.91
C TRP A 116 -1.13 3.47 -15.49
N GLU A 117 -1.76 2.37 -15.92
CA GLU A 117 -1.07 1.29 -16.63
C GLU A 117 -0.49 1.81 -17.96
N HIS A 118 -1.27 2.55 -18.75
CA HIS A 118 -0.78 3.18 -19.97
C HIS A 118 0.30 4.24 -19.69
N ALA A 119 0.18 5.00 -18.60
CA ALA A 119 1.22 5.92 -18.18
C ALA A 119 2.52 5.19 -17.82
N HIS A 120 2.44 4.05 -17.13
CA HIS A 120 3.58 3.20 -16.83
C HIS A 120 4.27 2.70 -18.11
N GLU A 121 3.52 2.14 -19.05
CA GLU A 121 4.06 1.68 -20.34
C GLU A 121 4.83 2.80 -21.06
N ARG A 122 4.19 3.97 -21.18
CA ARG A 122 4.80 5.15 -21.81
C ARG A 122 6.07 5.62 -21.11
N LEU A 123 6.07 5.68 -19.78
CA LEU A 123 7.24 6.09 -19.00
C LEU A 123 8.39 5.09 -19.12
N VAL A 124 8.08 3.79 -19.17
CA VAL A 124 9.08 2.73 -19.38
C VAL A 124 9.69 2.82 -20.78
N GLU A 125 8.89 3.07 -21.81
CA GLU A 125 9.40 3.30 -23.18
C GLU A 125 10.33 4.51 -23.25
N GLN A 126 9.93 5.62 -22.64
CA GLN A 126 10.75 6.83 -22.54
C GLN A 126 12.07 6.54 -21.80
N ALA A 127 12.02 5.86 -20.66
CA ALA A 127 13.21 5.52 -19.90
C ALA A 127 14.14 4.58 -20.68
N LYS A 128 13.61 3.58 -21.40
CA LYS A 128 14.39 2.71 -22.28
C LYS A 128 15.09 3.49 -23.38
N ALA A 129 14.42 4.48 -23.98
CA ALA A 129 15.04 5.36 -24.97
C ALA A 129 16.16 6.23 -24.36
N SER A 130 16.06 6.58 -23.08
CA SER A 130 17.10 7.28 -22.32
C SER A 130 18.21 6.37 -21.76
N SER A 131 18.24 5.08 -22.13
CA SER A 131 19.22 4.05 -21.70
C SER A 131 19.09 3.60 -20.24
N LEU A 132 18.16 2.66 -19.99
CA LEU A 132 18.13 1.88 -18.75
C LEU A 132 19.22 0.81 -18.72
N SER A 133 19.82 0.60 -17.54
CA SER A 133 20.64 -0.57 -17.27
C SER A 133 19.82 -1.87 -17.26
N SER A 134 20.48 -3.01 -17.39
CA SER A 134 19.82 -4.32 -17.30
C SER A 134 19.07 -4.54 -15.98
N GLN A 135 19.58 -3.98 -14.88
CA GLN A 135 18.94 -4.09 -13.56
C GLN A 135 17.67 -3.23 -13.48
N GLU A 136 17.71 -2.00 -14.01
CA GLU A 136 16.53 -1.13 -14.04
C GLU A 136 15.42 -1.69 -14.92
N VAL A 137 15.77 -2.36 -16.03
CA VAL A 137 14.80 -3.09 -16.87
C VAL A 137 14.08 -4.19 -16.07
N LEU A 138 14.82 -4.95 -15.26
CA LEU A 138 14.22 -5.96 -14.38
C LEU A 138 13.36 -5.32 -13.29
N TYR A 139 13.81 -4.20 -12.72
CA TYR A 139 13.08 -3.48 -11.68
C TYR A 139 11.72 -2.97 -12.18
N VAL A 140 11.68 -2.28 -13.33
CA VAL A 140 10.40 -1.79 -13.88
C VAL A 140 9.46 -2.94 -14.27
N LYS A 141 10.00 -4.09 -14.70
CA LYS A 141 9.20 -5.29 -14.93
C LYS A 141 8.64 -5.87 -13.62
N GLY A 142 9.42 -5.79 -12.54
CA GLY A 142 8.96 -6.13 -11.19
C GLY A 142 7.78 -5.27 -10.74
N LEU A 143 7.81 -3.95 -11.03
CA LEU A 143 6.68 -3.05 -10.73
C LEU A 143 5.40 -3.47 -11.47
N GLU A 144 5.50 -3.88 -12.74
CA GLU A 144 4.35 -4.42 -13.49
C GLU A 144 3.77 -5.66 -12.79
N TYR A 145 4.63 -6.59 -12.34
CA TYR A 145 4.18 -7.78 -11.62
C TYR A 145 3.53 -7.44 -10.28
N GLN A 146 4.03 -6.43 -9.57
CA GLN A 146 3.40 -5.97 -8.33
C GLN A 146 1.99 -5.42 -8.59
N MET A 147 1.81 -4.56 -9.60
CA MET A 147 0.51 -3.99 -9.95
C MET A 147 -0.50 -5.09 -10.33
N ARG A 148 -0.11 -5.96 -11.27
CA ARG A 148 -0.98 -7.03 -11.79
C ARG A 148 -1.25 -8.12 -10.75
N GLY A 149 -0.22 -8.52 -10.01
CA GLY A 149 -0.34 -9.53 -8.95
C GLY A 149 -1.23 -9.04 -7.80
N ASN A 150 -1.09 -7.77 -7.40
CA ASN A 150 -1.96 -7.16 -6.40
C ASN A 150 -3.42 -7.15 -6.86
N GLU A 151 -3.68 -6.75 -8.11
CA GLU A 151 -5.03 -6.78 -8.67
C GLU A 151 -5.61 -8.20 -8.68
N GLN A 152 -4.86 -9.17 -9.20
CA GLN A 152 -5.30 -10.56 -9.28
C GLN A 152 -5.61 -11.12 -7.89
N TRP A 153 -4.69 -10.97 -6.93
CA TRP A 153 -4.91 -11.44 -5.56
C TRP A 153 -6.08 -10.74 -4.89
N SER A 154 -6.24 -9.42 -5.10
CA SER A 154 -7.36 -8.65 -4.52
C SER A 154 -8.73 -9.12 -5.04
N ARG A 155 -8.80 -9.65 -6.25
CA ARG A 155 -10.03 -10.22 -6.82
C ARG A 155 -10.38 -11.60 -6.26
N THR A 156 -9.41 -12.34 -5.72
CA THR A 156 -9.60 -13.76 -5.35
C THR A 156 -9.44 -14.04 -3.86
N THR A 157 -8.85 -13.12 -3.10
CA THR A 157 -8.54 -13.34 -1.68
C THR A 157 -9.79 -13.34 -0.80
N LEU A 158 -9.94 -14.38 0.04
CA LEU A 158 -10.98 -14.42 1.06
C LEU A 158 -10.90 -13.25 2.05
N ARG A 159 -9.74 -12.60 2.17
CA ARG A 159 -9.60 -11.38 3.00
C ARG A 159 -10.57 -10.27 2.60
N TYR A 160 -10.95 -10.19 1.33
CA TYR A 160 -11.87 -9.17 0.79
C TYR A 160 -13.22 -9.74 0.39
N HIS A 161 -13.28 -11.03 0.06
CA HIS A 161 -14.48 -11.69 -0.46
C HIS A 161 -15.13 -12.69 0.49
N ALA A 162 -14.59 -12.87 1.70
CA ALA A 162 -15.31 -13.61 2.73
C ALA A 162 -16.65 -12.92 2.98
N LEU A 163 -17.73 -13.63 2.67
CA LEU A 163 -19.06 -13.30 3.11
C LEU A 163 -19.05 -13.46 4.64
N ASP A 164 -19.42 -12.40 5.36
CA ASP A 164 -19.83 -12.57 6.76
C ASP A 164 -21.14 -13.38 6.79
#